data_AF-A0A523SL88-F1
#
_entry.id   AF-A0A523SL88-F1
#
_cell.length_a   1.000
_cell.length_b   1.000
_cell.length_c   1.000
_cell.angle_alpha   90.00
_cell.angle_beta   90.00
_cell.angle_gamma   90.00
#
_symmetry.space_group_name_H-M   'P 1'
#
loop_
_entity.id
_entity.type
_entity.pdbx_description
1 polymer ?
#
loop_
_entity_poly.entity_id
_entity_poly.type
_entity_poly.pdbx_seq_one_letter_code
_entity_poly.pdbx_strand_id
1 'polypeptide(L)'
;MKKHLIASILVFFLTSIIHASVQTHPITFDDFIRIKRISDPQISPKGNLVAFVVTEMDKEENKSNSDIWIVSIKGGKPWRLTSSPKADFNPRWSPDGTKIAFISTRKETPQIWMINPRGGEAYQVTSISTGASGIIWSPEGTHLAFASSVFPDCPDDECNKEKNEKKEKSLVKAKMFDELLFRHWNSWQDGMRSHVFIVSADGGKADDVTPGNYDTPPISLGSSHDYDFSPDGKEICFVRNIDPELKLGLGTNNDLFTNSIKGENIKKITSSRANDNSPHYSSDGRYIAYRAMARPGFEADKNSLILYDLNAEKRANLTENLDSSVNEIIWSNDNKTIYFTYEEKGRISLSRISLKNKKIEKILQGHTINSLQISPDGKTIVFLKQAIHTPSEIYSYDLKAKKLVQLTNINSDLLANLNMNPAEEFWFEGADRDKIHGFLLKPPFFDSSKKHSLIMLIHGGPQGAWMDNFHFRWNAQMFTSPGYVVAMVNFHGSTGYGQDFTDSISGDWEGKPFHDIMRGLDFLLSNYDFINREKLAAAGASYGGYMI
;
A
#
# COMPACT_ATOMS: atom_id res chain seq x y z
N MET A 1 -77.77 4.24 56.22
CA MET A 1 -76.93 4.78 55.11
C MET A 1 -75.59 5.23 55.69
N LYS A 2 -74.53 4.44 55.55
CA LYS A 2 -73.14 4.86 55.83
C LYS A 2 -72.26 4.31 54.70
N LYS A 3 -71.59 5.18 53.95
CA LYS A 3 -70.56 4.82 52.96
C LYS A 3 -69.21 5.33 53.47
N HIS A 4 -68.24 4.44 53.55
CA HIS A 4 -66.84 4.75 53.79
C HIS A 4 -66.14 5.07 52.46
N LEU A 5 -65.27 6.09 52.49
CA LEU A 5 -64.42 6.51 51.38
C LEU A 5 -63.03 5.88 51.59
N ILE A 6 -62.55 5.13 50.60
CA ILE A 6 -61.17 4.61 50.54
C ILE A 6 -60.39 5.51 49.59
N ALA A 7 -59.31 6.11 50.07
CA ALA A 7 -58.34 6.85 49.27
C ALA A 7 -57.18 5.92 48.89
N SER A 8 -56.91 5.76 47.60
CA SER A 8 -55.74 5.04 47.06
C SER A 8 -54.61 6.02 46.80
N ILE A 9 -53.46 5.79 47.44
CA ILE A 9 -52.19 6.48 47.19
C ILE A 9 -51.47 5.73 46.07
N LEU A 10 -51.19 6.41 44.95
CA LEU A 10 -50.34 5.92 43.87
C LEU A 10 -48.91 6.41 44.10
N VAL A 11 -47.96 5.51 44.32
CA VAL A 11 -46.51 5.80 44.37
C VAL A 11 -45.93 5.57 42.99
N PHE A 12 -45.47 6.62 42.32
CA PHE A 12 -44.70 6.53 41.07
C PHE A 12 -43.21 6.29 41.42
N PHE A 13 -42.68 5.12 41.07
CA PHE A 13 -41.24 4.87 41.04
C PHE A 13 -40.68 5.41 39.71
N LEU A 14 -39.88 6.48 39.75
CA LEU A 14 -39.01 6.87 38.65
C LEU A 14 -37.75 6.00 38.68
N THR A 15 -37.64 5.08 37.73
CA THR A 15 -36.39 4.37 37.44
C THR A 15 -35.49 5.28 36.58
N SER A 16 -34.57 5.98 37.22
CA SER A 16 -33.49 6.70 36.55
C SER A 16 -32.54 5.68 35.91
N ILE A 17 -32.62 5.51 34.59
CA ILE A 17 -31.63 4.75 33.83
C ILE A 17 -30.37 5.60 33.75
N ILE A 18 -29.43 5.37 34.65
CA ILE A 18 -28.07 5.91 34.56
C ILE A 18 -27.43 5.28 33.32
N HIS A 19 -27.42 6.01 32.22
CA HIS A 19 -26.56 5.68 31.09
C HIS A 19 -25.14 5.99 31.54
N ALA A 20 -24.35 4.96 31.87
CA ALA A 20 -22.92 5.11 31.98
C ALA A 20 -22.39 5.54 30.60
N SER A 21 -22.12 6.83 30.41
CA SER A 21 -21.40 7.30 29.23
C SER A 21 -20.00 6.71 29.30
N VAL A 22 -19.62 5.87 28.34
CA VAL A 22 -18.24 5.41 28.21
C VAL A 22 -17.37 6.65 28.04
N GLN A 23 -16.51 6.92 29.03
CA GLN A 23 -15.61 8.06 28.99
C GLN A 23 -14.44 7.72 28.06
N THR A 24 -14.40 8.35 26.88
CA THR A 24 -13.29 8.21 25.94
C THR A 24 -12.01 8.88 26.49
N HIS A 25 -10.83 8.52 25.98
CA HIS A 25 -9.55 9.16 26.31
C HIS A 25 -8.71 9.45 25.05
N PRO A 26 -7.67 10.31 25.13
CA PRO A 26 -6.72 10.50 24.03
C PRO A 26 -6.00 9.19 23.72
N ILE A 27 -5.60 8.98 22.46
CA ILE A 27 -4.77 7.83 22.09
C ILE A 27 -3.43 7.84 22.82
N THR A 28 -3.11 6.74 23.49
CA THR A 28 -1.81 6.52 24.13
C THR A 28 -0.91 5.65 23.24
N PHE A 29 0.36 5.55 23.58
CA PHE A 29 1.27 4.60 22.91
C PHE A 29 0.78 3.15 23.03
N ASP A 30 0.25 2.76 24.20
CA ASP A 30 -0.25 1.40 24.43
C ASP A 30 -1.49 1.10 23.59
N ASP A 31 -2.38 2.07 23.40
CA ASP A 31 -3.49 1.92 22.45
C ASP A 31 -2.97 1.78 21.03
N PHE A 32 -2.05 2.67 20.63
CA PHE A 32 -1.51 2.74 19.28
C PHE A 32 -0.86 1.43 18.82
N ILE A 33 -0.04 0.80 19.66
CA ILE A 33 0.58 -0.50 19.32
C ILE A 33 -0.42 -1.65 19.33
N ARG A 34 -1.54 -1.53 20.06
CA ARG A 34 -2.63 -2.53 20.08
C ARG A 34 -3.55 -2.45 18.86
N ILE A 35 -3.49 -1.37 18.09
CA ILE A 35 -4.26 -1.26 16.84
C ILE A 35 -3.74 -2.32 15.86
N LYS A 36 -4.62 -3.24 15.51
CA LYS A 36 -4.34 -4.31 14.54
C LYS A 36 -4.25 -3.71 13.14
N ARG A 37 -3.23 -4.12 12.38
CA ARG A 37 -2.99 -3.62 11.03
C ARG A 37 -3.59 -4.58 10.02
N ILE A 38 -4.50 -4.09 9.17
CA ILE A 38 -5.11 -4.87 8.09
C ILE A 38 -4.38 -4.58 6.79
N SER A 39 -4.06 -5.62 6.02
CA SER A 39 -3.45 -5.48 4.69
C SER A 39 -3.85 -6.61 3.73
N ASP A 40 -3.56 -6.40 2.44
CA ASP A 40 -3.62 -7.41 1.37
C ASP A 40 -4.95 -8.19 1.27
N PRO A 41 -6.11 -7.51 1.10
CA PRO A 41 -7.39 -8.17 0.86
C PRO A 41 -7.42 -8.86 -0.51
N GLN A 42 -7.91 -10.10 -0.55
CA GLN A 42 -7.88 -10.98 -1.72
C GLN A 42 -9.21 -11.72 -1.85
N ILE A 43 -9.96 -11.44 -2.93
CA ILE A 43 -11.29 -12.02 -3.16
C ILE A 43 -11.15 -13.47 -3.61
N SER A 44 -12.00 -14.37 -3.09
CA SER A 44 -12.05 -15.76 -3.55
C SER A 44 -12.55 -15.87 -5.00
N PRO A 45 -12.15 -16.89 -5.78
CA PRO A 45 -12.64 -17.09 -7.16
C PRO A 45 -14.16 -17.28 -7.26
N LYS A 46 -14.81 -17.67 -6.16
CA LYS A 46 -16.29 -17.76 -6.06
C LYS A 46 -16.95 -16.43 -5.70
N GLY A 47 -16.17 -15.39 -5.40
CA GLY A 47 -16.64 -14.04 -5.10
C GLY A 47 -17.40 -13.91 -3.80
N ASN A 48 -17.24 -14.84 -2.85
CA ASN A 48 -18.03 -14.88 -1.62
C ASN A 48 -17.21 -14.60 -0.35
N LEU A 49 -15.89 -14.72 -0.42
CA LEU A 49 -14.96 -14.55 0.70
C LEU A 49 -13.84 -13.58 0.32
N VAL A 50 -13.25 -12.95 1.34
CA VAL A 50 -12.05 -12.12 1.23
C VAL A 50 -11.05 -12.64 2.25
N ALA A 51 -9.90 -13.14 1.79
CA ALA A 51 -8.75 -13.43 2.64
C ALA A 51 -7.92 -12.16 2.81
N PHE A 52 -7.31 -11.94 3.97
CA PHE A 52 -6.52 -10.75 4.24
C PHE A 52 -5.55 -11.00 5.40
N VAL A 53 -4.61 -10.09 5.61
CA VAL A 53 -3.60 -10.20 6.68
C VAL A 53 -3.96 -9.29 7.85
N VAL A 54 -3.83 -9.81 9.06
CA VAL A 54 -3.89 -9.02 10.31
C VAL A 54 -2.55 -9.12 11.01
N THR A 55 -1.91 -7.98 11.25
CA THR A 55 -0.68 -7.88 12.04
C THR A 55 -0.99 -7.34 13.43
N GLU A 56 -0.48 -8.02 14.44
CA GLU A 56 -0.57 -7.65 15.86
C GLU A 56 0.84 -7.44 16.43
N MET A 57 0.99 -6.44 17.29
CA MET A 57 2.25 -6.16 17.99
C MET A 57 2.26 -6.84 19.36
N ASP A 58 3.39 -7.43 19.70
CA ASP A 58 3.73 -7.86 21.06
C ASP A 58 4.73 -6.85 21.64
N LYS A 59 4.27 -6.10 22.64
CA LYS A 59 5.06 -5.06 23.30
C LYS A 59 6.23 -5.64 24.10
N GLU A 60 5.99 -6.71 24.84
CA GLU A 60 6.97 -7.29 25.76
C GLU A 60 8.11 -7.96 24.99
N GLU A 61 7.76 -8.65 23.91
CA GLU A 61 8.74 -9.30 23.03
C GLU A 61 9.37 -8.34 22.01
N ASN A 62 8.85 -7.10 21.90
CA ASN A 62 9.21 -6.12 20.88
C ASN A 62 9.19 -6.71 19.45
N LYS A 63 8.12 -7.44 19.14
CA LYS A 63 7.92 -8.17 17.89
C LYS A 63 6.53 -7.94 17.35
N SER A 64 6.30 -8.31 16.09
CA SER A 64 4.98 -8.39 15.48
C SER A 64 4.75 -9.78 14.92
N ASN A 65 3.51 -10.26 14.99
CA ASN A 65 3.07 -11.44 14.26
C ASN A 65 1.97 -11.08 13.26
N SER A 66 1.97 -11.73 12.10
CA SER A 66 0.92 -11.59 11.11
C SER A 66 0.26 -12.93 10.85
N ASP A 67 -1.05 -12.90 10.67
CA ASP A 67 -1.86 -14.09 10.39
C ASP A 67 -2.85 -13.81 9.28
N ILE A 68 -3.29 -14.86 8.60
CA ILE A 68 -4.30 -14.78 7.56
C ILE A 68 -5.67 -14.90 8.22
N TRP A 69 -6.57 -14.01 7.84
CA TRP A 69 -7.97 -13.97 8.26
C TRP A 69 -8.86 -14.02 7.03
N ILE A 70 -10.11 -14.44 7.23
CA ILE A 70 -11.13 -14.45 6.18
C ILE A 70 -12.39 -13.73 6.69
N VAL A 71 -13.03 -12.97 5.80
CA VAL A 71 -14.36 -12.39 6.00
C VAL A 71 -15.25 -12.71 4.80
N SER A 72 -16.57 -12.73 5.01
CA SER A 72 -17.53 -12.76 3.91
C SER A 72 -17.47 -11.46 3.11
N ILE A 73 -17.64 -11.52 1.78
CA ILE A 73 -17.76 -10.32 0.94
C ILE A 73 -19.00 -9.47 1.31
N LYS A 74 -19.96 -10.07 2.01
CA LYS A 74 -21.16 -9.39 2.53
C LYS A 74 -20.90 -8.72 3.90
N GLY A 75 -19.68 -8.81 4.41
CA GLY A 75 -19.28 -8.35 5.74
C GLY A 75 -19.63 -9.35 6.84
N GLY A 76 -19.39 -8.94 8.08
CA GLY A 76 -19.64 -9.73 9.28
C GLY A 76 -18.36 -10.03 10.06
N LYS A 77 -18.46 -10.92 11.06
CA LYS A 77 -17.32 -11.25 11.92
C LYS A 77 -16.26 -12.04 11.12
N PRO A 78 -15.03 -11.53 11.00
CA PRO A 78 -13.95 -12.28 10.37
C PRO A 78 -13.48 -13.43 11.28
N TRP A 79 -12.86 -14.45 10.69
CA TRP A 79 -12.21 -15.53 11.43
C TRP A 79 -10.75 -15.67 11.04
N ARG A 80 -9.92 -16.04 12.02
CA ARG A 80 -8.49 -16.30 11.85
C ARG A 80 -8.32 -17.68 11.19
N LEU A 81 -7.60 -17.72 10.07
CA LEU A 81 -7.32 -18.94 9.30
C LEU A 81 -6.01 -19.58 9.75
N THR A 82 -4.96 -18.79 9.97
CA THR A 82 -3.65 -19.27 10.43
C THR A 82 -3.30 -18.76 11.81
N SER A 83 -2.48 -19.51 12.55
CA SER A 83 -2.08 -19.14 13.91
C SER A 83 -0.64 -19.56 14.25
N SER A 84 0.24 -19.49 13.25
CA SER A 84 1.67 -19.75 13.43
C SER A 84 2.28 -18.75 14.43
N PRO A 85 3.25 -19.15 15.27
CA PRO A 85 4.02 -18.23 16.12
C PRO A 85 4.99 -17.33 15.32
N LYS A 86 5.02 -17.49 14.00
CA LYS A 86 5.79 -16.72 13.03
C LYS A 86 4.85 -16.17 11.97
N ALA A 87 5.24 -15.07 11.32
CA ALA A 87 4.39 -14.36 10.39
C ALA A 87 3.97 -15.21 9.18
N ASP A 88 2.66 -15.17 8.90
CA ASP A 88 2.00 -15.66 7.69
C ASP A 88 1.38 -14.45 6.94
N PHE A 89 1.70 -14.28 5.66
CA PHE A 89 1.28 -13.11 4.86
C PHE A 89 1.24 -13.42 3.35
N ASN A 90 0.83 -12.45 2.52
CA ASN A 90 0.60 -12.60 1.07
C ASN A 90 -0.31 -13.78 0.67
N PRO A 91 -1.56 -13.85 1.19
CA PRO A 91 -2.49 -14.90 0.81
C PRO A 91 -2.88 -14.77 -0.67
N ARG A 92 -2.92 -15.88 -1.41
CA ARG A 92 -3.38 -15.94 -2.80
C ARG A 92 -4.26 -17.16 -3.00
N TRP A 93 -5.50 -16.96 -3.40
CA TRP A 93 -6.42 -18.05 -3.67
C TRP A 93 -5.98 -18.85 -4.89
N SER A 94 -6.03 -20.18 -4.82
CA SER A 94 -5.95 -21.01 -6.02
C SER A 94 -7.11 -20.67 -6.96
N PRO A 95 -6.95 -20.75 -8.30
CA PRO A 95 -8.03 -20.41 -9.24
C PRO A 95 -9.34 -21.19 -9.04
N ASP A 96 -9.26 -22.43 -8.55
CA ASP A 96 -10.42 -23.27 -8.20
C ASP A 96 -11.05 -22.93 -6.83
N GLY A 97 -10.39 -22.08 -6.02
CA GLY A 97 -10.78 -21.65 -4.69
C GLY A 97 -10.68 -22.73 -3.61
N THR A 98 -9.98 -23.83 -3.85
CA THR A 98 -9.85 -24.95 -2.90
C THR A 98 -8.67 -24.80 -1.94
N LYS A 99 -7.70 -23.94 -2.26
CA LYS A 99 -6.49 -23.69 -1.48
C LYS A 99 -6.19 -22.19 -1.40
N ILE A 100 -5.44 -21.79 -0.38
CA ILE A 100 -4.79 -20.47 -0.28
C ILE A 100 -3.29 -20.73 -0.16
N ALA A 101 -2.51 -20.21 -1.12
CA ALA A 101 -1.06 -20.12 -1.02
C ALA A 101 -0.69 -18.86 -0.21
N PHE A 102 0.37 -18.91 0.58
CA PHE A 102 0.85 -17.78 1.37
C PHE A 102 2.32 -17.92 1.73
N ILE A 103 2.97 -16.81 2.11
CA ILE A 103 4.34 -16.82 2.62
C ILE A 103 4.30 -17.02 4.12
N SER A 104 5.11 -17.96 4.62
CA SER A 104 5.31 -18.17 6.06
C SER A 104 6.78 -18.10 6.44
N THR A 105 7.05 -17.49 7.60
CA THR A 105 8.38 -17.41 8.24
C THR A 105 8.56 -18.45 9.36
N ARG A 106 7.76 -19.53 9.34
CA ARG A 106 7.84 -20.62 10.34
C ARG A 106 9.10 -21.48 10.25
N LYS A 107 9.86 -21.34 9.16
CA LYS A 107 11.18 -21.98 8.94
C LYS A 107 12.26 -20.90 8.89
N GLU A 108 13.52 -21.32 8.71
CA GLU A 108 14.69 -20.43 8.71
C GLU A 108 14.57 -19.31 7.68
N THR A 109 14.10 -19.62 6.46
CA THR A 109 13.79 -18.65 5.41
C THR A 109 12.29 -18.62 5.11
N PRO A 110 11.74 -17.50 4.60
CA PRO A 110 10.35 -17.43 4.16
C PRO A 110 10.08 -18.43 3.04
N GLN A 111 8.99 -19.18 3.11
CA GLN A 111 8.62 -20.18 2.10
C GLN A 111 7.15 -20.04 1.71
N ILE A 112 6.79 -20.60 0.56
CA ILE A 112 5.39 -20.76 0.17
C ILE A 112 4.78 -21.95 0.91
N TRP A 113 3.63 -21.72 1.51
CA TRP A 113 2.78 -22.70 2.18
C TRP A 113 1.38 -22.67 1.59
N MET A 114 0.66 -23.77 1.76
CA MET A 114 -0.72 -23.91 1.33
C MET A 114 -1.60 -24.39 2.46
N ILE A 115 -2.81 -23.84 2.51
CA ILE A 115 -3.83 -24.21 3.48
C ILE A 115 -5.20 -24.30 2.81
N ASN A 116 -6.07 -25.18 3.31
CA ASN A 116 -7.47 -25.18 2.93
C ASN A 116 -8.16 -23.92 3.52
N PRO A 117 -8.98 -23.17 2.77
CA PRO A 117 -9.64 -21.96 3.27
C PRO A 117 -10.63 -22.22 4.41
N ARG A 118 -10.98 -23.49 4.67
CA ARG A 118 -11.80 -23.91 5.82
C ARG A 118 -10.97 -24.24 7.07
N GLY A 119 -9.64 -24.11 7.01
CA GLY A 119 -8.71 -24.46 8.07
C GLY A 119 -8.12 -25.86 7.93
N GLY A 120 -7.35 -26.26 8.94
CA GLY A 120 -6.52 -27.47 8.93
C GLY A 120 -5.03 -27.13 8.88
N GLU A 121 -4.18 -28.16 8.81
CA GLU A 121 -2.74 -27.99 8.76
C GLU A 121 -2.28 -27.45 7.40
N ALA A 122 -1.38 -26.47 7.44
CA ALA A 122 -0.73 -25.98 6.23
C ALA A 122 0.46 -26.87 5.87
N TYR A 123 0.70 -27.08 4.57
CA TYR A 123 1.87 -27.79 4.07
C TYR A 123 2.77 -26.87 3.26
N GLN A 124 4.07 -27.17 3.28
CA GLN A 124 5.10 -26.40 2.60
C GLN A 124 5.16 -26.80 1.12
N VAL A 125 5.28 -25.80 0.23
CA VAL A 125 5.37 -26.00 -1.22
C VAL A 125 6.81 -25.84 -1.71
N THR A 126 7.49 -24.80 -1.25
CA THR A 126 8.89 -24.50 -1.65
C THR A 126 9.86 -24.85 -0.54
N SER A 127 11.09 -25.19 -0.91
CA SER A 127 12.20 -25.45 0.01
C SER A 127 13.50 -24.79 -0.45
N ILE A 128 13.40 -23.68 -1.19
CA ILE A 128 14.56 -22.97 -1.76
C ILE A 128 15.37 -22.29 -0.65
N SER A 129 16.69 -22.47 -0.66
CA SER A 129 17.58 -22.00 0.43
C SER A 129 17.54 -20.49 0.63
N THR A 130 17.24 -19.73 -0.42
CA THR A 130 17.20 -18.26 -0.44
C THR A 130 15.82 -17.67 -0.11
N GLY A 131 14.83 -18.51 0.16
CA GLY A 131 13.46 -18.10 0.50
C GLY A 131 12.62 -17.65 -0.70
N ALA A 132 11.33 -17.42 -0.45
CA ALA A 132 10.34 -17.05 -1.46
C ALA A 132 9.52 -15.82 -1.04
N SER A 133 9.05 -15.05 -2.02
CA SER A 133 8.21 -13.86 -1.81
C SER A 133 7.34 -13.54 -3.04
N GLY A 134 6.31 -12.69 -2.92
CA GLY A 134 5.59 -12.13 -4.07
C GLY A 134 4.70 -13.12 -4.86
N ILE A 135 4.06 -14.08 -4.20
CA ILE A 135 3.33 -15.17 -4.87
C ILE A 135 2.27 -14.66 -5.89
N ILE A 136 2.26 -15.25 -7.08
CA ILE A 136 1.12 -15.24 -8.00
C ILE A 136 0.81 -16.66 -8.52
N TRP A 137 -0.45 -16.92 -8.83
CA TRP A 137 -0.90 -18.18 -9.42
C TRP A 137 -0.88 -18.13 -10.94
N SER A 138 -0.47 -19.23 -11.57
CA SER A 138 -0.82 -19.47 -12.98
C SER A 138 -2.34 -19.53 -13.15
N PRO A 139 -2.90 -19.12 -14.31
CA PRO A 139 -4.34 -19.09 -14.53
C PRO A 139 -5.06 -20.42 -14.30
N GLU A 140 -4.41 -21.53 -14.67
CA GLU A 140 -4.94 -22.89 -14.50
C GLU A 140 -4.69 -23.48 -13.10
N GLY A 141 -3.90 -22.81 -12.26
CA GLY A 141 -3.63 -23.24 -10.89
C GLY A 141 -2.64 -24.40 -10.75
N THR A 142 -1.87 -24.72 -11.80
CA THR A 142 -0.87 -25.80 -11.79
C THR A 142 0.50 -25.35 -11.31
N HIS A 143 0.78 -24.05 -11.41
CA HIS A 143 2.05 -23.43 -11.02
C HIS A 143 1.87 -22.17 -10.18
N LEU A 144 2.93 -21.83 -9.44
CA LEU A 144 3.11 -20.58 -8.70
C LEU A 144 4.38 -19.90 -9.21
N ALA A 145 4.31 -18.59 -9.44
CA ALA A 145 5.51 -17.76 -9.61
C ALA A 145 5.80 -16.98 -8.33
N PHE A 146 7.08 -16.77 -8.04
CA PHE A 146 7.56 -16.05 -6.86
C PHE A 146 8.95 -15.47 -7.09
N ALA A 147 9.33 -14.47 -6.30
CA ALA A 147 10.66 -13.89 -6.33
C ALA A 147 11.58 -14.50 -5.26
N SER A 148 12.83 -14.74 -5.61
CA SER A 148 13.92 -15.15 -4.71
C SER A 148 15.23 -14.49 -5.10
N SER A 149 16.04 -14.09 -4.12
CA SER A 149 17.37 -13.52 -4.39
C SER A 149 18.39 -14.64 -4.49
N VAL A 150 19.13 -14.73 -5.60
CA VAL A 150 20.14 -15.79 -5.85
C VAL A 150 21.45 -15.20 -6.35
N PHE A 151 22.55 -15.92 -6.21
CA PHE A 151 23.82 -15.57 -6.83
C PHE A 151 23.75 -15.85 -8.35
N PRO A 152 23.95 -14.84 -9.22
CA PRO A 152 23.84 -15.00 -10.67
C PRO A 152 24.74 -16.08 -11.30
N ASP A 153 25.85 -16.40 -10.64
CA ASP A 153 26.84 -17.39 -11.09
C ASP A 153 26.60 -18.79 -10.48
N CYS A 154 25.55 -18.97 -9.66
CA CYS A 154 25.16 -20.28 -9.16
C CYS A 154 24.23 -21.00 -10.14
N PRO A 155 24.54 -22.26 -10.53
CA PRO A 155 23.71 -23.02 -11.46
C PRO A 155 22.44 -23.60 -10.81
N ASP A 156 22.40 -23.68 -9.47
CA ASP A 156 21.31 -24.27 -8.71
C ASP A 156 21.24 -23.75 -7.27
N ASP A 157 20.24 -24.22 -6.52
CA ASP A 157 19.99 -23.83 -5.13
C ASP A 157 21.07 -24.35 -4.15
N GLU A 158 21.71 -25.49 -4.43
CA GLU A 158 22.76 -26.01 -3.54
C GLU A 158 23.99 -25.09 -3.58
N CYS A 159 24.39 -24.60 -4.76
CA CYS A 159 25.42 -23.56 -4.86
C CYS A 159 25.06 -22.30 -4.06
N ASN A 160 23.79 -21.86 -4.13
CA ASN A 160 23.32 -20.68 -3.39
C ASN A 160 23.46 -20.88 -1.88
N LYS A 161 23.01 -22.04 -1.40
CA LYS A 161 23.11 -22.45 -0.01
C LYS A 161 24.56 -22.50 0.48
N GLU A 162 25.44 -23.20 -0.25
CA GLU A 162 26.86 -23.30 0.09
C GLU A 162 27.53 -21.92 0.20
N LYS A 163 27.23 -21.01 -0.74
CA LYS A 163 27.77 -19.64 -0.72
C LYS A 163 27.27 -18.85 0.48
N ASN A 164 25.98 -18.93 0.80
CA ASN A 164 25.41 -18.25 1.97
C ASN A 164 26.00 -18.80 3.28
N GLU A 165 26.06 -20.12 3.44
CA GLU A 165 26.67 -20.73 4.62
C GLU A 165 28.14 -20.36 4.77
N LYS A 166 28.91 -20.35 3.67
CA LYS A 166 30.32 -19.94 3.67
C LYS A 166 30.47 -18.48 4.09
N LYS A 167 29.59 -17.60 3.60
CA LYS A 167 29.57 -16.18 3.95
C LYS A 167 29.23 -15.95 5.43
N GLU A 168 28.24 -16.68 5.96
CA GLU A 168 27.87 -16.61 7.37
C GLU A 168 29.01 -17.09 8.29
N LYS A 169 29.60 -18.24 7.97
CA LYS A 169 30.72 -18.86 8.70
C LYS A 169 32.05 -18.11 8.54
N SER A 170 32.20 -17.29 7.51
CA SER A 170 33.43 -16.53 7.26
C SER A 170 33.77 -15.60 8.41
N LEU A 171 35.01 -15.68 8.91
CA LEU A 171 35.55 -14.72 9.88
C LEU A 171 35.87 -13.37 9.22
N VAL A 172 36.06 -13.34 7.90
CA VAL A 172 36.24 -12.11 7.13
C VAL A 172 34.88 -11.51 6.86
N LYS A 173 34.60 -10.35 7.47
CA LYS A 173 33.38 -9.55 7.25
C LYS A 173 33.60 -8.35 6.34
N ALA A 174 34.81 -8.18 5.81
CA ALA A 174 35.12 -7.16 4.82
C ALA A 174 34.28 -7.38 3.56
N LYS A 175 33.70 -6.30 3.03
CA LYS A 175 32.96 -6.29 1.77
C LYS A 175 33.68 -5.39 0.78
N MET A 176 33.77 -5.83 -0.47
CA MET A 176 34.33 -5.05 -1.57
C MET A 176 33.18 -4.69 -2.51
N PHE A 177 33.09 -3.43 -2.88
CA PHE A 177 32.09 -2.91 -3.79
C PHE A 177 32.79 -2.04 -4.83
N ASP A 178 32.56 -2.33 -6.10
CA ASP A 178 33.12 -1.65 -7.26
C ASP A 178 32.03 -1.06 -8.18
N GLU A 179 30.75 -1.29 -7.87
CA GLU A 179 29.59 -0.75 -8.58
C GLU A 179 28.55 -0.13 -7.61
N LEU A 180 27.78 0.85 -8.10
CA LEU A 180 26.54 1.28 -7.47
C LEU A 180 25.38 0.42 -8.00
N LEU A 181 24.23 0.33 -7.32
CA LEU A 181 23.94 0.76 -5.95
C LEU A 181 24.27 -0.39 -4.99
N PHE A 182 25.42 -0.37 -4.32
CA PHE A 182 25.87 -1.46 -3.42
C PHE A 182 25.06 -1.62 -2.13
N ARG A 183 24.11 -0.73 -1.87
CA ARG A 183 23.27 -0.73 -0.68
C ARG A 183 21.91 -0.11 -1.01
N HIS A 184 20.85 -0.70 -0.50
CA HIS A 184 19.50 -0.15 -0.52
C HIS A 184 18.99 -0.08 0.92
N TRP A 185 18.74 1.14 1.42
CA TRP A 185 18.37 1.40 2.82
C TRP A 185 19.38 0.84 3.83
N ASN A 186 19.03 -0.20 4.58
CA ASN A 186 19.88 -0.89 5.56
C ASN A 186 20.37 -2.26 5.07
N SER A 187 20.08 -2.62 3.81
CA SER A 187 20.47 -3.89 3.18
C SER A 187 21.59 -3.69 2.17
N TRP A 188 22.60 -4.54 2.23
CA TRP A 188 23.75 -4.51 1.32
C TRP A 188 23.51 -5.43 0.12
N GLN A 189 23.96 -5.01 -1.07
CA GLN A 189 23.99 -5.86 -2.25
C GLN A 189 25.17 -6.81 -2.15
N ASP A 190 24.94 -7.99 -1.60
CA ASP A 190 26.00 -8.95 -1.32
C ASP A 190 26.24 -9.92 -2.50
N GLY A 191 26.09 -9.44 -3.73
CA GLY A 191 26.29 -10.20 -4.97
C GLY A 191 25.09 -11.06 -5.41
N MET A 192 23.98 -11.01 -4.69
CA MET A 192 22.73 -11.68 -5.05
C MET A 192 21.84 -10.76 -5.90
N ARG A 193 21.03 -11.35 -6.77
CA ARG A 193 20.02 -10.67 -7.60
C ARG A 193 18.66 -11.30 -7.38
N SER A 194 17.61 -10.49 -7.30
CA SER A 194 16.24 -11.01 -7.27
C SER A 194 15.91 -11.60 -8.64
N HIS A 195 15.46 -12.85 -8.71
CA HIS A 195 14.89 -13.46 -9.91
C HIS A 195 13.48 -13.98 -9.60
N VAL A 196 12.65 -14.09 -10.64
CA VAL A 196 11.38 -14.81 -10.64
C VAL A 196 11.61 -16.29 -10.94
N PHE A 197 11.05 -17.13 -10.08
CA PHE A 197 11.03 -18.58 -10.16
C PHE A 197 9.61 -19.08 -10.37
N ILE A 198 9.49 -20.26 -10.97
CA ILE A 198 8.22 -21.00 -11.11
C ILE A 198 8.35 -22.36 -10.43
N VAL A 199 7.33 -22.76 -9.67
CA VAL A 199 7.24 -24.07 -9.03
C VAL A 199 5.87 -24.69 -9.30
N SER A 200 5.79 -26.02 -9.34
CA SER A 200 4.50 -26.73 -9.31
C SER A 200 3.71 -26.37 -8.05
N ALA A 201 2.39 -26.24 -8.18
CA ALA A 201 1.50 -26.00 -7.04
C ALA A 201 1.50 -27.17 -6.03
N ASP A 202 1.93 -28.36 -6.44
CA ASP A 202 2.11 -29.51 -5.55
C ASP A 202 3.51 -29.57 -4.92
N GLY A 203 4.35 -28.56 -5.18
CA GLY A 203 5.72 -28.45 -4.70
C GLY A 203 6.76 -29.10 -5.60
N GLY A 204 8.01 -29.10 -5.15
CA GLY A 204 9.15 -29.66 -5.88
C GLY A 204 10.22 -28.60 -6.21
N LYS A 205 11.07 -28.91 -7.18
CA LYS A 205 12.12 -28.01 -7.64
C LYS A 205 11.49 -26.79 -8.32
N ALA A 206 11.97 -25.60 -7.97
CA ALA A 206 11.61 -24.36 -8.66
C ALA A 206 12.60 -24.09 -9.80
N ASP A 207 12.09 -23.63 -10.94
CA ASP A 207 12.86 -23.25 -12.11
C ASP A 207 13.04 -21.74 -12.14
N ASP A 208 14.28 -21.28 -12.33
CA ASP A 208 14.58 -19.86 -12.54
C ASP A 208 14.18 -19.47 -13.97
N VAL A 209 13.18 -18.62 -14.11
CA VAL A 209 12.66 -18.18 -15.41
C VAL A 209 13.18 -16.80 -15.80
N THR A 210 14.01 -16.18 -14.97
CA THR A 210 14.61 -14.87 -15.24
C THR A 210 16.09 -14.85 -14.85
N PRO A 211 16.90 -15.82 -15.29
CA PRO A 211 18.32 -15.84 -14.95
C PRO A 211 19.05 -14.62 -15.54
N GLY A 212 20.23 -14.35 -15.00
CA GLY A 212 21.10 -13.26 -15.41
C GLY A 212 21.67 -12.51 -14.21
N ASN A 213 22.41 -11.43 -14.46
CA ASN A 213 22.91 -10.56 -13.41
C ASN A 213 22.07 -9.29 -13.32
N TYR A 214 20.75 -9.45 -13.12
CA TYR A 214 19.79 -8.35 -13.08
C TYR A 214 18.72 -8.62 -12.04
N ASP A 215 18.32 -7.59 -11.29
CA ASP A 215 17.19 -7.68 -10.38
C ASP A 215 15.87 -7.72 -11.16
N THR A 216 15.07 -8.75 -10.91
CA THR A 216 13.80 -9.10 -11.53
C THR A 216 12.88 -9.74 -10.45
N PRO A 217 11.97 -8.98 -9.84
CA PRO A 217 11.70 -7.55 -10.07
C PRO A 217 12.82 -6.62 -9.54
N PRO A 218 12.94 -5.39 -10.06
CA PRO A 218 13.93 -4.41 -9.59
C PRO A 218 13.67 -4.00 -8.13
N ILE A 219 14.75 -3.71 -7.39
CA ILE A 219 14.68 -3.34 -5.97
C ILE A 219 14.25 -1.88 -5.76
N SER A 220 14.58 -0.99 -6.71
CA SER A 220 14.18 0.41 -6.69
C SER A 220 13.26 0.72 -7.85
N LEU A 221 12.30 1.63 -7.63
CA LEU A 221 11.27 2.03 -8.58
C LEU A 221 10.37 0.88 -9.09
N GLY A 222 10.43 -0.28 -8.41
CA GLY A 222 9.53 -1.40 -8.61
C GLY A 222 8.16 -1.21 -7.93
N SER A 223 7.34 -2.24 -8.04
CA SER A 223 5.96 -2.31 -7.59
C SER A 223 5.72 -3.56 -6.75
N SER A 224 4.57 -3.60 -6.08
CA SER A 224 4.08 -4.84 -5.45
C SER A 224 3.71 -5.94 -6.46
N HIS A 225 3.57 -5.59 -7.75
CA HIS A 225 3.16 -6.50 -8.83
C HIS A 225 3.99 -6.30 -10.11
N ASP A 226 5.29 -6.60 -10.06
CA ASP A 226 6.20 -6.41 -11.21
C ASP A 226 6.36 -7.65 -12.09
N TYR A 227 5.46 -8.62 -11.96
CA TYR A 227 5.35 -9.75 -12.88
C TYR A 227 3.93 -10.31 -12.89
N ASP A 228 3.52 -10.85 -14.04
CA ASP A 228 2.19 -11.38 -14.27
C ASP A 228 2.24 -12.53 -15.30
N PHE A 229 1.37 -13.51 -15.13
CA PHE A 229 1.23 -14.61 -16.08
C PHE A 229 0.41 -14.18 -17.29
N SER A 230 0.77 -14.66 -18.48
CA SER A 230 -0.14 -14.61 -19.61
C SER A 230 -1.43 -15.40 -19.28
N PRO A 231 -2.61 -15.02 -19.80
CA PRO A 231 -3.87 -15.71 -19.50
C PRO A 231 -3.91 -17.17 -19.91
N ASP A 232 -3.06 -17.59 -20.86
CA ASP A 232 -2.91 -18.99 -21.26
C ASP A 232 -1.86 -19.76 -20.44
N GLY A 233 -1.20 -19.09 -19.49
CA GLY A 233 -0.22 -19.66 -18.57
C GLY A 233 1.12 -20.06 -19.18
N LYS A 234 1.42 -19.68 -20.43
CA LYS A 234 2.65 -20.10 -21.13
C LYS A 234 3.81 -19.12 -21.01
N GLU A 235 3.52 -17.87 -20.68
CA GLU A 235 4.49 -16.79 -20.59
C GLU A 235 4.34 -16.04 -19.26
N ILE A 236 5.42 -15.39 -18.84
CA ILE A 236 5.43 -14.42 -17.74
C ILE A 236 5.94 -13.09 -18.29
N CYS A 237 5.19 -12.01 -18.05
CA CYS A 237 5.69 -10.64 -18.21
C CYS A 237 6.32 -10.22 -16.89
N PHE A 238 7.46 -9.55 -16.92
CA PHE A 238 8.16 -9.09 -15.73
C PHE A 238 8.90 -7.78 -15.98
N VAL A 239 9.19 -7.05 -14.92
CA VAL A 239 9.99 -5.84 -14.95
C VAL A 239 11.44 -6.18 -14.67
N ARG A 240 12.35 -5.59 -15.43
CA ARG A 240 13.80 -5.72 -15.24
C ARG A 240 14.49 -4.45 -15.68
N ASN A 241 15.62 -4.15 -15.08
CA ASN A 241 16.51 -3.11 -15.57
C ASN A 241 17.80 -3.74 -16.11
N ILE A 242 18.10 -3.48 -17.39
CA ILE A 242 19.34 -3.88 -18.05
C ILE A 242 20.20 -2.68 -18.49
N ASP A 243 19.82 -1.46 -18.12
CA ASP A 243 20.55 -0.24 -18.46
C ASP A 243 21.88 -0.22 -17.69
N PRO A 244 23.04 -0.10 -18.37
CA PRO A 244 24.33 0.08 -17.71
C PRO A 244 24.37 1.27 -16.75
N GLU A 245 23.57 2.32 -16.95
CA GLU A 245 23.47 3.46 -16.04
C GLU A 245 22.87 3.10 -14.67
N LEU A 246 22.13 1.98 -14.56
CA LEU A 246 21.68 1.48 -13.26
C LEU A 246 22.87 1.15 -12.35
N LYS A 247 23.96 0.63 -12.92
CA LYS A 247 25.20 0.35 -12.18
C LYS A 247 25.88 1.62 -11.65
N LEU A 248 25.48 2.78 -12.17
CA LEU A 248 25.93 4.08 -11.70
C LEU A 248 24.91 4.75 -10.76
N GLY A 249 23.71 4.18 -10.61
CA GLY A 249 22.61 4.79 -9.87
C GLY A 249 22.07 6.08 -10.50
N LEU A 250 22.26 6.26 -11.82
CA LEU A 250 21.95 7.53 -12.53
C LEU A 250 20.63 7.49 -13.32
N GLY A 251 19.95 6.34 -13.38
CA GLY A 251 18.77 6.15 -14.22
C GLY A 251 17.54 5.73 -13.42
N THR A 252 16.38 6.10 -13.93
CA THR A 252 15.06 5.59 -13.50
C THR A 252 14.57 4.46 -14.39
N ASN A 253 15.38 3.99 -15.34
CA ASN A 253 14.94 3.06 -16.36
C ASN A 253 14.44 1.75 -15.73
N ASN A 254 13.30 1.27 -16.16
CA ASN A 254 12.89 -0.12 -15.98
C ASN A 254 12.10 -0.48 -17.24
N ASP A 255 12.32 -1.68 -17.75
CA ASP A 255 11.63 -2.16 -18.94
C ASP A 255 10.82 -3.40 -18.61
N LEU A 256 9.74 -3.60 -19.37
CA LEU A 256 9.00 -4.86 -19.35
C LEU A 256 9.67 -5.84 -20.31
N PHE A 257 9.70 -7.09 -19.89
CA PHE A 257 10.16 -8.24 -20.65
C PHE A 257 9.11 -9.34 -20.56
N THR A 258 9.13 -10.24 -21.53
CA THR A 258 8.40 -11.49 -21.45
C THR A 258 9.35 -12.68 -21.55
N ASN A 259 8.99 -13.81 -20.94
CA ASN A 259 9.70 -15.07 -21.11
C ASN A 259 8.71 -16.23 -21.02
N SER A 260 9.01 -17.34 -21.71
CA SER A 260 8.31 -18.60 -21.47
C SER A 260 8.44 -19.02 -20.00
N ILE A 261 7.45 -19.75 -19.49
CA ILE A 261 7.51 -20.33 -18.13
C ILE A 261 8.64 -21.37 -17.92
N LYS A 262 9.41 -21.68 -18.98
CA LYS A 262 10.61 -22.54 -18.92
C LYS A 262 11.92 -21.76 -18.89
N GLY A 263 11.89 -20.44 -19.04
CA GLY A 263 13.10 -19.61 -19.00
C GLY A 263 13.82 -19.41 -20.34
N GLU A 264 13.29 -19.89 -21.46
CA GLU A 264 14.07 -20.09 -22.71
C GLU A 264 14.06 -18.93 -23.73
N ASN A 265 13.22 -17.89 -23.58
CA ASN A 265 12.99 -16.87 -24.62
C ASN A 265 12.68 -15.47 -24.04
N ILE A 266 13.68 -14.83 -23.42
CA ILE A 266 13.52 -13.47 -22.88
C ILE A 266 13.41 -12.45 -24.03
N LYS A 267 12.27 -11.77 -24.15
CA LYS A 267 12.02 -10.67 -25.10
C LYS A 267 11.77 -9.37 -24.35
N LYS A 268 12.52 -8.30 -24.66
CA LYS A 268 12.24 -6.94 -24.19
C LYS A 268 11.02 -6.38 -24.94
N ILE A 269 10.00 -5.90 -24.22
CA ILE A 269 8.74 -5.40 -24.79
C ILE A 269 8.51 -3.90 -24.59
N THR A 270 9.34 -3.18 -23.84
CA THR A 270 9.34 -1.71 -23.84
C THR A 270 10.71 -1.15 -24.21
N SER A 271 10.82 0.16 -24.42
CA SER A 271 12.07 0.79 -24.86
C SER A 271 12.22 2.23 -24.37
N SER A 272 11.35 2.67 -23.46
CA SER A 272 11.54 3.95 -22.77
C SER A 272 12.86 3.89 -22.00
N ARG A 273 13.50 5.03 -21.75
CA ARG A 273 14.62 5.10 -20.79
C ARG A 273 14.15 5.56 -19.40
N ALA A 274 12.85 5.74 -19.23
CA ALA A 274 12.20 6.03 -17.95
C ALA A 274 11.66 4.73 -17.33
N ASN A 275 10.86 4.84 -16.28
CA ASN A 275 10.38 3.69 -15.52
C ASN A 275 9.08 3.11 -16.11
N ASP A 276 9.14 1.93 -16.73
CA ASP A 276 7.95 1.12 -17.04
C ASP A 276 7.82 -0.03 -16.01
N ASN A 277 6.66 -0.20 -15.39
CA ASN A 277 6.46 -1.18 -14.31
C ASN A 277 4.99 -1.60 -14.13
N SER A 278 4.72 -2.52 -13.20
CA SER A 278 3.37 -3.03 -12.88
C SER A 278 2.58 -3.60 -14.08
N PRO A 279 3.12 -4.58 -14.84
CA PRO A 279 2.41 -5.17 -15.96
C PRO A 279 1.19 -6.00 -15.48
N HIS A 280 0.07 -5.87 -16.20
CA HIS A 280 -1.14 -6.66 -16.01
C HIS A 280 -1.74 -7.07 -17.36
N TYR A 281 -1.82 -8.37 -17.61
CA TYR A 281 -2.47 -8.90 -18.80
C TYR A 281 -3.99 -8.68 -18.76
N SER A 282 -4.59 -8.37 -19.91
CA SER A 282 -6.04 -8.53 -20.10
C SER A 282 -6.39 -10.01 -20.13
N SER A 283 -7.57 -10.41 -19.66
CA SER A 283 -7.94 -11.83 -19.55
C SER A 283 -8.06 -12.55 -20.89
N ASP A 284 -8.18 -11.81 -22.00
CA ASP A 284 -8.20 -12.33 -23.36
C ASP A 284 -6.81 -12.42 -24.01
N GLY A 285 -5.75 -12.01 -23.30
CA GLY A 285 -4.36 -12.07 -23.77
C GLY A 285 -4.01 -11.08 -24.87
N ARG A 286 -4.90 -10.13 -25.19
CA ARG A 286 -4.66 -9.14 -26.24
C ARG A 286 -3.76 -7.99 -25.77
N TYR A 287 -3.88 -7.60 -24.51
CA TYR A 287 -3.25 -6.40 -23.99
C TYR A 287 -2.40 -6.65 -22.75
N ILE A 288 -1.40 -5.80 -22.57
CA ILE A 288 -0.74 -5.56 -21.28
C ILE A 288 -1.02 -4.11 -20.91
N ALA A 289 -1.67 -3.89 -19.76
CA ALA A 289 -1.74 -2.57 -19.13
C ALA A 289 -0.58 -2.44 -18.14
N TYR A 290 0.07 -1.29 -18.09
CA TYR A 290 1.19 -1.04 -17.19
C TYR A 290 1.32 0.44 -16.86
N ARG A 291 2.15 0.77 -15.88
CA ARG A 291 2.49 2.15 -15.51
C ARG A 291 3.78 2.56 -16.20
N ALA A 292 3.84 3.80 -16.67
CA ALA A 292 5.06 4.36 -17.29
C ALA A 292 5.31 5.80 -16.86
N MET A 293 6.56 6.12 -16.52
CA MET A 293 7.08 7.48 -16.51
C MET A 293 7.51 7.89 -17.92
N ALA A 294 7.49 9.19 -18.23
CA ALA A 294 7.89 9.75 -19.52
C ALA A 294 9.31 10.31 -19.52
N ARG A 295 9.85 10.71 -18.35
CA ARG A 295 11.12 11.44 -18.21
C ARG A 295 12.21 10.55 -17.61
N PRO A 296 13.21 10.12 -18.40
CA PRO A 296 14.37 9.40 -17.90
C PRO A 296 15.12 10.21 -16.84
N GLY A 297 15.52 9.54 -15.75
CA GLY A 297 16.31 10.15 -14.68
C GLY A 297 15.50 11.02 -13.70
N PHE A 298 14.21 11.24 -13.93
CA PHE A 298 13.36 12.03 -13.04
C PHE A 298 12.44 11.14 -12.20
N GLU A 299 12.88 10.81 -10.98
CA GLU A 299 12.18 9.88 -10.08
C GLU A 299 10.77 10.35 -9.68
N ALA A 300 10.55 11.67 -9.65
CA ALA A 300 9.29 12.29 -9.30
C ALA A 300 8.33 12.48 -10.49
N ASP A 301 8.65 11.88 -11.65
CA ASP A 301 7.74 11.91 -12.80
C ASP A 301 6.45 11.13 -12.50
N LYS A 302 5.31 11.62 -13.00
CA LYS A 302 4.05 10.88 -12.85
C LYS A 302 4.11 9.56 -13.61
N ASN A 303 3.50 8.55 -13.01
CA ASN A 303 3.15 7.33 -13.72
C ASN A 303 1.86 7.56 -14.53
N SER A 304 1.91 7.27 -15.82
CA SER A 304 0.75 7.17 -16.71
C SER A 304 0.32 5.71 -16.88
N LEU A 305 -0.96 5.48 -17.15
CA LEU A 305 -1.47 4.17 -17.56
C LEU A 305 -1.28 3.99 -19.06
N ILE A 306 -0.43 3.04 -19.43
CA ILE A 306 -0.17 2.67 -20.82
C ILE A 306 -0.85 1.33 -21.14
N LEU A 307 -1.44 1.26 -22.34
CA LEU A 307 -1.99 0.04 -22.91
C LEU A 307 -1.12 -0.41 -24.07
N TYR A 308 -0.58 -1.63 -24.00
CA TYR A 308 0.16 -2.28 -25.08
C TYR A 308 -0.70 -3.36 -25.74
N ASP A 309 -0.99 -3.22 -27.03
CA ASP A 309 -1.65 -4.25 -27.85
C ASP A 309 -0.58 -5.21 -28.38
N LEU A 310 -0.60 -6.46 -27.92
CA LEU A 310 0.38 -7.49 -28.27
C LEU A 310 0.29 -7.92 -29.74
N ASN A 311 -0.91 -7.85 -30.33
CA ASN A 311 -1.11 -8.25 -31.73
C ASN A 311 -0.65 -7.14 -32.69
N ALA A 312 -0.95 -5.89 -32.35
CA ALA A 312 -0.58 -4.75 -33.18
C ALA A 312 0.82 -4.20 -32.89
N GLU A 313 1.44 -4.63 -31.79
CA GLU A 313 2.69 -4.10 -31.21
C GLU A 313 2.64 -2.56 -31.04
N LYS A 314 1.48 -2.04 -30.59
CA LYS A 314 1.23 -0.60 -30.42
C LYS A 314 0.92 -0.24 -28.99
N ARG A 315 1.42 0.93 -28.56
CA ARG A 315 1.18 1.51 -27.23
C ARG A 315 0.25 2.70 -27.32
N ALA A 316 -0.56 2.90 -26.30
CA ALA A 316 -1.38 4.10 -26.12
C ALA A 316 -1.34 4.56 -24.65
N ASN A 317 -1.05 5.83 -24.42
CA ASN A 317 -1.24 6.43 -23.10
C ASN A 317 -2.74 6.70 -22.90
N LEU A 318 -3.34 6.05 -21.90
CA LEU A 318 -4.76 6.20 -21.59
C LEU A 318 -5.04 7.37 -20.64
N THR A 319 -4.01 7.89 -19.96
CA THR A 319 -4.13 8.93 -18.94
C THR A 319 -3.25 10.13 -19.24
N GLU A 320 -2.97 10.40 -20.51
CA GLU A 320 -2.15 11.55 -20.95
C GLU A 320 -2.67 12.89 -20.39
N ASN A 321 -4.00 13.04 -20.37
CA ASN A 321 -4.68 14.23 -19.86
C ASN A 321 -4.98 14.19 -18.35
N LEU A 322 -4.48 13.18 -17.63
CA LEU A 322 -4.55 13.14 -16.17
C LEU A 322 -3.28 13.78 -15.60
N ASP A 323 -3.46 14.78 -14.76
CA ASP A 323 -2.34 15.50 -14.14
C ASP A 323 -1.90 14.92 -12.79
N SER A 324 -2.27 13.67 -12.53
CA SER A 324 -1.90 12.92 -11.32
C SER A 324 -1.23 11.61 -11.70
N SER A 325 -0.34 11.14 -10.83
CA SER A 325 0.31 9.84 -10.95
C SER A 325 -0.68 8.71 -10.71
N VAL A 326 -0.76 7.76 -11.65
CA VAL A 326 -1.51 6.51 -11.50
C VAL A 326 -0.78 5.59 -10.52
N ASN A 327 -1.51 5.10 -9.52
CA ASN A 327 -0.96 4.27 -8.45
C ASN A 327 -1.19 2.77 -8.72
N GLU A 328 -2.41 2.28 -8.58
CA GLU A 328 -2.76 0.86 -8.82
C GLU A 328 -3.67 0.74 -10.04
N ILE A 329 -3.62 -0.39 -10.75
CA ILE A 329 -4.49 -0.69 -11.89
C ILE A 329 -5.07 -2.10 -11.77
N ILE A 330 -6.34 -2.28 -12.13
CA ILE A 330 -6.99 -3.59 -12.29
C ILE A 330 -7.92 -3.59 -13.49
N TRP A 331 -8.02 -4.73 -14.17
CA TRP A 331 -8.91 -4.92 -15.33
C TRP A 331 -10.36 -5.17 -14.90
N SER A 332 -11.32 -4.73 -15.72
CA SER A 332 -12.65 -5.33 -15.72
C SER A 332 -12.62 -6.71 -16.36
N ASN A 333 -13.43 -7.64 -15.86
CA ASN A 333 -13.43 -9.02 -16.33
C ASN A 333 -13.79 -9.17 -17.83
N ASP A 334 -14.42 -8.15 -18.43
CA ASP A 334 -14.78 -8.10 -19.84
C ASP A 334 -13.74 -7.40 -20.74
N ASN A 335 -12.58 -7.01 -20.18
CA ASN A 335 -11.46 -6.33 -20.85
C ASN A 335 -11.81 -4.98 -21.51
N LYS A 336 -12.93 -4.36 -21.14
CA LYS A 336 -13.37 -3.08 -21.73
C LYS A 336 -13.04 -1.86 -20.89
N THR A 337 -12.70 -2.06 -19.62
CA THR A 337 -12.48 -1.01 -18.64
C THR A 337 -11.25 -1.33 -17.81
N ILE A 338 -10.46 -0.32 -17.49
CA ILE A 338 -9.42 -0.40 -16.47
C ILE A 338 -9.84 0.49 -15.32
N TYR A 339 -9.85 -0.07 -14.11
CA TYR A 339 -9.99 0.70 -12.87
C TYR A 339 -8.61 1.04 -12.35
N PHE A 340 -8.45 2.24 -11.81
CA PHE A 340 -7.17 2.67 -11.29
C PHE A 340 -7.33 3.68 -10.15
N THR A 341 -6.29 3.81 -9.35
CA THR A 341 -6.19 4.83 -8.31
C THR A 341 -5.18 5.92 -8.67
N TYR A 342 -5.36 7.11 -8.12
CA TYR A 342 -4.39 8.20 -8.22
C TYR A 342 -4.55 9.18 -7.04
N GLU A 343 -3.49 9.93 -6.74
CA GLU A 343 -3.52 10.95 -5.69
C GLU A 343 -4.23 12.22 -6.14
N GLU A 344 -5.12 12.72 -5.28
CA GLU A 344 -5.84 13.97 -5.48
C GLU A 344 -6.01 14.67 -4.13
N LYS A 345 -5.28 15.78 -3.93
CA LYS A 345 -5.46 16.69 -2.79
C LYS A 345 -5.46 15.98 -1.43
N GLY A 346 -4.35 15.29 -1.13
CA GLY A 346 -4.15 14.58 0.14
C GLY A 346 -4.97 13.29 0.27
N ARG A 347 -5.48 12.73 -0.82
CA ARG A 347 -6.35 11.53 -0.83
C ARG A 347 -6.05 10.65 -2.03
N ILE A 348 -6.53 9.40 -2.03
CA ILE A 348 -6.36 8.45 -3.14
C ILE A 348 -7.73 8.05 -3.66
N SER A 349 -8.06 8.47 -4.88
CA SER A 349 -9.39 8.25 -5.48
C SER A 349 -9.44 7.01 -6.36
N LEU A 350 -10.63 6.40 -6.50
CA LEU A 350 -10.92 5.35 -7.48
C LEU A 350 -11.52 5.96 -8.74
N SER A 351 -10.93 5.63 -9.89
CA SER A 351 -11.47 5.98 -11.20
C SER A 351 -11.47 4.80 -12.15
N ARG A 352 -12.13 4.98 -13.29
CA ARG A 352 -12.09 4.04 -14.41
C ARG A 352 -11.85 4.76 -15.72
N ILE A 353 -11.34 4.00 -16.69
CA ILE A 353 -11.29 4.41 -18.09
C ILE A 353 -11.84 3.28 -18.97
N SER A 354 -12.77 3.63 -19.88
CA SER A 354 -13.23 2.67 -20.89
C SER A 354 -12.33 2.72 -22.12
N LEU A 355 -11.93 1.55 -22.63
CA LEU A 355 -11.10 1.45 -23.83
C LEU A 355 -11.81 1.95 -25.10
N LYS A 356 -13.15 1.97 -25.10
CA LYS A 356 -13.94 2.41 -26.26
C LYS A 356 -13.90 3.91 -26.48
N ASN A 357 -14.04 4.71 -25.42
CA ASN A 357 -14.15 6.17 -25.50
C ASN A 357 -12.98 6.91 -24.86
N LYS A 358 -12.06 6.20 -24.18
CA LYS A 358 -10.89 6.72 -23.48
C LYS A 358 -11.22 7.84 -22.48
N LYS A 359 -12.45 7.82 -21.93
CA LYS A 359 -12.90 8.80 -20.96
C LYS A 359 -12.62 8.30 -19.54
N ILE A 360 -11.95 9.14 -18.75
CA ILE A 360 -11.76 8.93 -17.31
C ILE A 360 -13.04 9.32 -16.59
N GLU A 361 -13.53 8.43 -15.73
CA GLU A 361 -14.69 8.66 -14.86
C GLU A 361 -14.32 8.37 -13.41
N LYS A 362 -14.57 9.34 -12.53
CA LYS A 362 -14.41 9.16 -11.08
C LYS A 362 -15.50 8.26 -10.53
N ILE A 363 -15.13 7.28 -9.73
CA ILE A 363 -16.06 6.35 -9.07
C ILE A 363 -16.22 6.72 -7.60
N LEU A 364 -15.10 6.89 -6.90
CA LEU A 364 -15.07 7.17 -5.47
C LEU A 364 -13.95 8.17 -5.16
N GLN A 365 -14.31 9.27 -4.52
CA GLN A 365 -13.42 10.40 -4.21
C GLN A 365 -13.56 10.80 -2.74
N GLY A 366 -12.64 11.62 -2.23
CA GLY A 366 -12.72 12.09 -0.85
C GLY A 366 -12.29 11.06 0.19
N HIS A 367 -11.59 9.99 -0.23
CA HIS A 367 -11.13 8.90 0.62
C HIS A 367 -9.68 8.56 0.32
N THR A 368 -9.02 7.86 1.23
CA THR A 368 -7.72 7.24 0.95
C THR A 368 -7.92 5.73 0.84
N ILE A 369 -7.81 5.22 -0.39
CA ILE A 369 -8.01 3.80 -0.70
C ILE A 369 -6.77 3.18 -1.34
N ASN A 370 -6.62 1.86 -1.22
CA ASN A 370 -5.61 1.07 -1.93
C ASN A 370 -5.99 -0.42 -1.95
N SER A 371 -5.13 -1.27 -2.50
CA SER A 371 -5.32 -2.73 -2.59
C SER A 371 -6.60 -3.12 -3.33
N LEU A 372 -6.82 -2.56 -4.53
CA LEU A 372 -8.02 -2.84 -5.32
C LEU A 372 -8.13 -4.32 -5.70
N GLN A 373 -9.33 -4.88 -5.62
CA GLN A 373 -9.71 -6.21 -6.11
C GLN A 373 -11.10 -6.14 -6.74
N ILE A 374 -11.32 -6.78 -7.89
CA ILE A 374 -12.66 -6.87 -8.51
C ILE A 374 -13.26 -8.27 -8.30
N SER A 375 -14.56 -8.32 -8.02
CA SER A 375 -15.27 -9.58 -7.87
C SER A 375 -15.30 -10.36 -9.20
N PRO A 376 -15.32 -11.71 -9.16
CA PRO A 376 -15.41 -12.54 -10.37
C PRO A 376 -16.62 -12.25 -11.28
N ASP A 377 -17.72 -11.72 -10.72
CA ASP A 377 -18.89 -11.29 -11.49
C ASP A 377 -18.80 -9.86 -12.04
N GLY A 378 -17.70 -9.14 -11.75
CA GLY A 378 -17.40 -7.80 -12.24
C GLY A 378 -18.24 -6.69 -11.61
N LYS A 379 -19.02 -6.97 -10.56
CA LYS A 379 -19.99 -6.00 -10.00
C LYS A 379 -19.49 -5.24 -8.78
N THR A 380 -18.51 -5.77 -8.06
CA THR A 380 -18.05 -5.24 -6.78
C THR A 380 -16.55 -5.04 -6.79
N ILE A 381 -16.08 -3.91 -6.30
CA ILE A 381 -14.65 -3.69 -6.01
C ILE A 381 -14.45 -3.72 -4.50
N VAL A 382 -13.51 -4.54 -4.04
CA VAL A 382 -13.04 -4.59 -2.64
C VAL A 382 -11.71 -3.85 -2.54
N PHE A 383 -11.50 -3.10 -1.46
CA PHE A 383 -10.29 -2.32 -1.22
C PHE A 383 -10.12 -2.02 0.27
N LEU A 384 -8.93 -1.57 0.65
CA LEU A 384 -8.72 -0.95 1.97
C LEU A 384 -9.09 0.52 1.89
N LYS A 385 -9.75 1.03 2.93
CA LYS A 385 -10.01 2.46 3.11
C LYS A 385 -9.61 2.88 4.51
N GLN A 386 -9.02 4.07 4.62
CA GLN A 386 -8.60 4.70 5.87
C GLN A 386 -8.87 6.20 5.87
N ALA A 387 -8.57 6.83 7.01
CA ALA A 387 -8.55 8.28 7.24
C ALA A 387 -7.59 8.58 8.40
N ILE A 388 -7.22 9.83 8.62
CA ILE A 388 -6.32 10.25 9.71
C ILE A 388 -6.74 9.76 11.11
N HIS A 389 -8.03 9.52 11.32
CA HIS A 389 -8.62 9.07 12.58
C HIS A 389 -9.15 7.64 12.52
N THR A 390 -8.98 6.93 11.41
CA THR A 390 -9.46 5.54 11.26
C THR A 390 -8.42 4.67 10.56
N PRO A 391 -7.87 3.62 11.21
CA PRO A 391 -6.99 2.66 10.56
C PRO A 391 -7.67 1.97 9.38
N SER A 392 -6.86 1.33 8.54
CA SER A 392 -7.38 0.61 7.36
C SER A 392 -8.35 -0.48 7.77
N GLU A 393 -9.52 -0.48 7.12
CA GLU A 393 -10.52 -1.56 7.16
C GLU A 393 -10.89 -1.93 5.72
N ILE A 394 -11.46 -3.12 5.53
CA ILE A 394 -11.88 -3.62 4.23
C ILE A 394 -13.26 -3.06 3.89
N TYR A 395 -13.41 -2.51 2.69
CA TYR A 395 -14.66 -2.02 2.15
C TYR A 395 -14.98 -2.71 0.82
N SER A 396 -16.25 -2.73 0.47
CA SER A 396 -16.75 -3.08 -0.86
C SER A 396 -17.52 -1.91 -1.46
N TYR A 397 -17.44 -1.78 -2.78
CA TYR A 397 -18.22 -0.83 -3.56
C TYR A 397 -18.95 -1.55 -4.68
N ASP A 398 -20.28 -1.54 -4.64
CA ASP A 398 -21.12 -2.04 -5.73
C ASP A 398 -21.14 -1.02 -6.87
N LEU A 399 -20.61 -1.40 -8.04
CA LEU A 399 -20.46 -0.52 -9.20
C LEU A 399 -21.79 -0.07 -9.82
N LYS A 400 -22.85 -0.88 -9.67
CA LYS A 400 -24.18 -0.59 -10.24
C LYS A 400 -25.04 0.22 -9.27
N ALA A 401 -25.12 -0.24 -8.03
CA ALA A 401 -25.89 0.41 -6.97
C ALA A 401 -25.18 1.64 -6.40
N LYS A 402 -23.88 1.82 -6.70
CA LYS A 402 -23.03 2.89 -6.18
C LYS A 402 -23.01 2.92 -4.65
N LYS A 403 -22.99 1.73 -4.04
CA LYS A 403 -23.11 1.56 -2.59
C LYS A 403 -21.78 1.14 -1.99
N LEU A 404 -21.26 1.96 -1.08
CA LEU A 404 -20.10 1.68 -0.26
C LEU A 404 -20.52 0.93 1.02
N VAL A 405 -19.85 -0.18 1.35
CA VAL A 405 -20.12 -1.00 2.55
C VAL A 405 -18.82 -1.39 3.21
N GLN A 406 -18.69 -1.12 4.50
CA GLN A 406 -17.58 -1.61 5.33
C GLN A 406 -17.78 -3.10 5.64
N LEU A 407 -16.76 -3.92 5.35
CA LEU A 407 -16.81 -5.38 5.53
C LEU A 407 -16.24 -5.82 6.87
N THR A 408 -15.22 -5.12 7.37
CA THR A 408 -14.53 -5.42 8.63
C THR A 408 -14.55 -4.24 9.58
N ASN A 409 -14.47 -4.54 10.88
CA ASN A 409 -14.41 -3.56 11.96
C ASN A 409 -13.49 -4.09 13.09
N ILE A 410 -12.32 -4.61 12.73
CA ILE A 410 -11.46 -5.38 13.64
C ILE A 410 -11.03 -4.57 14.87
N ASN A 411 -10.86 -3.26 14.71
CA ASN A 411 -10.43 -2.38 15.77
C ASN A 411 -11.59 -1.68 16.51
N SER A 412 -12.86 -2.00 16.22
CA SER A 412 -14.01 -1.21 16.72
C SER A 412 -14.03 -1.03 18.23
N ASP A 413 -13.74 -2.09 18.98
CA ASP A 413 -13.84 -2.08 20.44
C ASP A 413 -12.76 -1.20 21.07
N LEU A 414 -11.54 -1.20 20.50
CA LEU A 414 -10.47 -0.31 20.93
C LEU A 414 -10.80 1.14 20.56
N LEU A 415 -11.16 1.38 19.30
CA LEU A 415 -11.42 2.72 18.78
C LEU A 415 -12.60 3.41 19.45
N ALA A 416 -13.62 2.66 19.91
CA ALA A 416 -14.76 3.20 20.64
C ALA A 416 -14.39 3.88 21.97
N ASN A 417 -13.22 3.57 22.52
CA ASN A 417 -12.71 4.19 23.75
C ASN A 417 -11.79 5.41 23.48
N LEU A 418 -11.44 5.67 22.21
CA LEU A 418 -10.51 6.72 21.83
C LEU A 418 -11.25 7.96 21.34
N ASN A 419 -10.79 9.13 21.80
CA ASN A 419 -11.16 10.40 21.21
C ASN A 419 -10.07 10.80 20.21
N MET A 420 -10.39 10.65 18.92
CA MET A 420 -9.53 11.05 17.80
C MET A 420 -10.35 11.92 16.85
N ASN A 421 -9.82 13.08 16.48
CA ASN A 421 -10.54 14.03 15.65
C ASN A 421 -10.18 13.87 14.16
N PRO A 422 -11.12 14.06 13.23
CA PRO A 422 -10.77 14.16 11.82
C PRO A 422 -9.89 15.40 11.56
N ALA A 423 -9.20 15.39 10.43
CA ALA A 423 -8.50 16.58 9.94
C ALA A 423 -9.50 17.57 9.31
N GLU A 424 -9.27 18.86 9.55
CA GLU A 424 -9.87 19.97 8.82
C GLU A 424 -8.94 20.37 7.68
N GLU A 425 -9.50 20.75 6.54
CA GLU A 425 -8.71 21.24 5.41
C GLU A 425 -8.64 22.76 5.43
N PHE A 426 -7.50 23.30 5.02
CA PHE A 426 -7.34 24.73 4.76
C PHE A 426 -6.53 24.97 3.49
N TRP A 427 -6.74 26.14 2.90
CA TRP A 427 -6.05 26.59 1.70
C TRP A 427 -5.58 28.03 1.88
N PHE A 428 -4.37 28.33 1.43
CA PHE A 428 -3.77 29.66 1.51
C PHE A 428 -2.94 29.95 0.27
N GLU A 429 -2.50 31.21 0.11
CA GLU A 429 -1.59 31.60 -0.97
C GLU A 429 -0.14 31.38 -0.53
N GLY A 430 0.53 30.44 -1.18
CA GLY A 430 1.93 30.11 -0.98
C GLY A 430 2.84 30.97 -1.84
N ALA A 431 4.07 30.48 -2.06
CA ALA A 431 5.00 31.00 -3.06
C ALA A 431 4.29 31.20 -4.42
N ASP A 432 4.70 32.23 -5.15
CA ASP A 432 4.11 32.62 -6.44
C ASP A 432 2.58 32.89 -6.44
N ARG A 433 1.96 32.96 -5.25
CA ARG A 433 0.51 33.09 -5.01
C ARG A 433 -0.30 31.86 -5.42
N ASP A 434 0.36 30.72 -5.60
CA ASP A 434 -0.32 29.46 -5.85
C ASP A 434 -1.09 29.00 -4.60
N LYS A 435 -2.17 28.22 -4.81
CA LYS A 435 -3.00 27.72 -3.72
C LYS A 435 -2.38 26.49 -3.10
N ILE A 436 -1.97 26.61 -1.83
CA ILE A 436 -1.37 25.53 -1.05
C ILE A 436 -2.41 24.90 -0.15
N HIS A 437 -2.40 23.57 -0.10
CA HIS A 437 -3.28 22.78 0.75
C HIS A 437 -2.63 22.43 2.08
N GLY A 438 -3.41 22.37 3.14
CA GLY A 438 -2.99 21.77 4.39
C GLY A 438 -4.12 21.11 5.17
N PHE A 439 -3.72 20.24 6.08
CA PHE A 439 -4.58 19.64 7.10
C PHE A 439 -4.30 20.25 8.47
N LEU A 440 -5.34 20.57 9.22
CA LEU A 440 -5.31 21.03 10.61
C LEU A 440 -6.03 20.02 11.49
N LEU A 441 -5.36 19.49 12.50
CA LEU A 441 -5.96 18.58 13.47
C LEU A 441 -6.00 19.25 14.84
N LYS A 442 -7.18 19.16 15.47
CA LYS A 442 -7.42 19.63 16.82
C LYS A 442 -7.20 18.49 17.82
N PRO A 443 -6.66 18.78 19.02
CA PRO A 443 -6.45 17.76 20.04
C PRO A 443 -7.75 17.16 20.57
N PRO A 444 -7.71 15.96 21.16
CA PRO A 444 -8.84 15.40 21.87
C PRO A 444 -9.40 16.37 22.91
N PHE A 445 -10.74 16.43 23.04
CA PHE A 445 -11.44 17.36 23.95
C PHE A 445 -11.09 18.84 23.72
N PHE A 446 -10.84 19.20 22.46
CA PHE A 446 -10.49 20.56 22.07
C PHE A 446 -11.47 21.62 22.62
N ASP A 447 -10.89 22.69 23.16
CA ASP A 447 -11.59 23.84 23.72
C ASP A 447 -11.11 25.10 23.00
N SER A 448 -11.99 25.69 22.17
CA SER A 448 -11.66 26.85 21.36
C SER A 448 -11.46 28.14 22.16
N SER A 449 -11.85 28.17 23.44
CA SER A 449 -11.61 29.32 24.32
C SER A 449 -10.19 29.35 24.89
N LYS A 450 -9.45 28.24 24.76
CA LYS A 450 -8.06 28.11 25.22
C LYS A 450 -7.08 28.33 24.07
N LYS A 451 -5.88 28.80 24.43
CA LYS A 451 -4.74 28.84 23.52
C LYS A 451 -3.99 27.51 23.58
N HIS A 452 -3.76 26.90 22.43
CA HIS A 452 -3.08 25.61 22.25
C HIS A 452 -1.74 25.81 21.54
N SER A 453 -0.74 25.02 21.92
CA SER A 453 0.53 24.98 21.20
C SER A 453 0.33 24.37 19.81
N LEU A 454 1.09 24.84 18.82
CA LEU A 454 1.05 24.34 17.44
C LEU A 454 2.31 23.52 17.13
N ILE A 455 2.12 22.37 16.49
CA ILE A 455 3.19 21.59 15.85
C ILE A 455 2.94 21.56 14.34
N MET A 456 3.88 22.09 13.56
CA MET A 456 3.94 21.93 12.11
C MET A 456 4.63 20.61 11.77
N LEU A 457 3.90 19.66 11.19
CA LEU A 457 4.48 18.44 10.65
C LEU A 457 4.85 18.64 9.18
N ILE A 458 6.11 18.37 8.84
CA ILE A 458 6.68 18.55 7.51
C ILE A 458 7.01 17.17 6.91
N HIS A 459 6.38 16.83 5.78
CA HIS A 459 6.56 15.51 5.18
C HIS A 459 7.93 15.37 4.50
N GLY A 460 8.39 14.12 4.39
CA GLY A 460 9.56 13.75 3.60
C GLY A 460 9.26 13.59 2.11
N GLY A 461 10.26 13.20 1.33
CA GLY A 461 10.19 13.13 -0.12
C GLY A 461 11.42 13.82 -0.71
N PRO A 462 11.33 15.07 -1.22
CA PRO A 462 10.23 16.03 -1.01
C PRO A 462 8.97 15.82 -1.86
N GLN A 463 9.07 15.09 -2.98
CA GLN A 463 7.95 14.84 -3.88
C GLN A 463 7.05 13.69 -3.38
N GLY A 464 6.37 13.94 -2.27
CA GLY A 464 5.29 13.14 -1.70
C GLY A 464 4.23 14.06 -1.09
N ALA A 465 3.30 13.57 -0.26
CA ALA A 465 2.30 14.43 0.38
C ALA A 465 1.86 13.89 1.73
N TRP A 466 1.40 14.79 2.61
CA TRP A 466 0.49 14.41 3.68
C TRP A 466 -0.85 13.99 3.09
N MET A 467 -1.37 12.87 3.59
CA MET A 467 -2.63 12.28 3.16
C MET A 467 -3.61 12.20 4.34
N ASP A 468 -4.90 12.10 4.04
CA ASP A 468 -5.93 11.71 5.00
C ASP A 468 -5.82 10.20 5.26
N ASN A 469 -4.78 9.77 5.98
CA ASN A 469 -4.49 8.38 6.29
C ASN A 469 -4.03 8.15 7.74
N PHE A 470 -4.31 6.96 8.27
CA PHE A 470 -3.85 6.56 9.59
C PHE A 470 -2.46 5.95 9.48
N HIS A 471 -1.44 6.74 9.79
CA HIS A 471 -0.06 6.32 9.54
C HIS A 471 0.59 5.73 10.81
N PHE A 472 1.32 4.62 10.70
CA PHE A 472 1.90 3.90 11.86
C PHE A 472 3.29 4.38 12.29
N ARG A 473 3.84 5.44 11.68
CA ARG A 473 5.17 6.00 12.00
C ARG A 473 5.09 7.48 12.35
N TRP A 474 4.56 8.28 11.43
CA TRP A 474 4.18 9.69 11.59
C TRP A 474 2.67 9.80 11.78
N ASN A 475 2.17 9.46 12.97
CA ASN A 475 0.74 9.46 13.27
C ASN A 475 0.30 10.81 13.84
N ALA A 476 -0.48 11.59 13.10
CA ALA A 476 -0.89 12.91 13.54
C ALA A 476 -1.76 12.87 14.83
N GLN A 477 -2.55 11.82 15.07
CA GLN A 477 -3.32 11.67 16.31
C GLN A 477 -2.41 11.58 17.53
N MET A 478 -1.29 10.85 17.44
CA MET A 478 -0.29 10.75 18.51
C MET A 478 0.37 12.10 18.82
N PHE A 479 0.56 12.97 17.82
CA PHE A 479 1.04 14.33 18.07
C PHE A 479 -0.03 15.22 18.71
N THR A 480 -1.29 15.03 18.37
CA THR A 480 -2.38 15.81 18.98
C THR A 480 -2.78 15.32 20.37
N SER A 481 -2.50 14.06 20.72
CA SER A 481 -2.98 13.44 21.96
C SER A 481 -2.54 14.14 23.26
N PRO A 482 -1.34 14.75 23.36
CA PRO A 482 -0.95 15.54 24.52
C PRO A 482 -1.55 16.96 24.57
N GLY A 483 -2.43 17.34 23.64
CA GLY A 483 -3.08 18.65 23.61
C GLY A 483 -2.55 19.63 22.55
N TYR A 484 -1.74 19.18 21.60
CA TYR A 484 -1.24 20.04 20.52
C TYR A 484 -2.25 20.17 19.39
N VAL A 485 -2.35 21.37 18.82
CA VAL A 485 -2.87 21.53 17.45
C VAL A 485 -1.77 21.11 16.49
N VAL A 486 -2.10 20.34 15.47
CA VAL A 486 -1.16 19.86 14.47
C VAL A 486 -1.55 20.41 13.10
N ALA A 487 -0.60 20.97 12.38
CA ALA A 487 -0.81 21.37 10.99
C ALA A 487 0.17 20.64 10.07
N MET A 488 -0.32 20.26 8.89
CA MET A 488 0.39 19.48 7.88
C MET A 488 0.20 20.18 6.53
N VAL A 489 1.24 20.84 6.03
CA VAL A 489 1.19 21.59 4.77
C VAL A 489 1.74 20.72 3.64
N ASN A 490 1.01 20.65 2.52
CA ASN A 490 1.47 20.06 1.27
C ASN A 490 2.02 21.19 0.39
N PHE A 491 3.28 21.51 0.63
CA PHE A 491 4.02 22.60 0.00
C PHE A 491 4.32 22.29 -1.48
N HIS A 492 4.76 23.29 -2.27
CA HIS A 492 5.24 23.10 -3.63
C HIS A 492 6.16 21.89 -3.73
N GLY A 493 5.98 21.05 -4.73
CA GLY A 493 6.65 19.76 -4.81
C GLY A 493 5.80 18.59 -4.35
N SER A 494 4.75 18.81 -3.54
CA SER A 494 3.89 17.71 -3.11
C SER A 494 3.16 17.02 -4.27
N THR A 495 2.91 15.73 -4.13
CA THR A 495 2.15 14.93 -5.10
C THR A 495 0.64 15.11 -4.93
N GLY A 496 -0.12 14.86 -6.00
CA GLY A 496 -1.59 14.96 -6.00
C GLY A 496 -2.15 16.38 -6.24
N TYR A 497 -1.30 17.32 -6.66
CA TYR A 497 -1.63 18.73 -6.97
C TYR A 497 -1.27 19.15 -8.41
N GLY A 498 -0.89 18.21 -9.26
CA GLY A 498 -0.44 18.46 -10.63
C GLY A 498 1.06 18.23 -10.81
N GLN A 499 1.50 17.81 -12.01
CA GLN A 499 2.92 17.53 -12.24
C GLN A 499 3.77 18.81 -12.14
N ASP A 500 3.29 19.93 -12.66
CA ASP A 500 4.00 21.21 -12.59
C ASP A 500 4.22 21.65 -11.13
N PHE A 501 3.25 21.39 -10.26
CA PHE A 501 3.38 21.66 -8.82
C PHE A 501 4.45 20.76 -8.19
N THR A 502 4.47 19.47 -8.52
CA THR A 502 5.49 18.51 -8.08
C THR A 502 6.90 18.85 -8.61
N ASP A 503 6.98 19.33 -9.85
CA ASP A 503 8.24 19.67 -10.52
C ASP A 503 8.85 20.99 -10.02
N SER A 504 8.01 21.88 -9.48
CA SER A 504 8.35 23.28 -9.16
C SER A 504 9.50 23.46 -8.19
N ILE A 505 9.91 22.40 -7.50
CA ILE A 505 11.03 22.40 -6.55
C ILE A 505 12.32 21.79 -7.10
N SER A 506 12.34 21.40 -8.37
CA SER A 506 13.53 20.85 -9.01
C SER A 506 14.64 21.91 -9.03
N GLY A 507 15.69 21.70 -8.23
CA GLY A 507 16.75 22.68 -8.02
C GLY A 507 16.39 23.81 -7.03
N ASP A 508 15.25 23.71 -6.34
CA ASP A 508 14.75 24.70 -5.37
C ASP A 508 14.20 24.05 -4.09
N TRP A 509 15.06 23.31 -3.38
CA TRP A 509 14.64 22.57 -2.18
C TRP A 509 14.41 23.47 -0.96
N GLU A 510 15.01 24.66 -0.92
CA GLU A 510 14.95 25.61 0.19
C GLU A 510 14.11 26.86 -0.10
N GLY A 511 13.71 27.10 -1.36
CA GLY A 511 12.91 28.27 -1.74
C GLY A 511 11.41 28.03 -1.54
N LYS A 512 10.69 27.65 -2.61
CA LYS A 512 9.22 27.53 -2.57
C LYS A 512 8.69 26.70 -1.39
N PRO A 513 9.25 25.52 -1.07
CA PRO A 513 8.79 24.72 0.07
C PRO A 513 8.82 25.46 1.41
N PHE A 514 9.95 26.11 1.72
CA PHE A 514 10.11 26.86 2.96
C PHE A 514 9.12 28.02 3.01
N HIS A 515 8.97 28.76 1.91
CA HIS A 515 8.04 29.87 1.82
C HIS A 515 6.59 29.43 2.02
N ASP A 516 6.18 28.29 1.48
CA ASP A 516 4.83 27.76 1.71
C ASP A 516 4.60 27.37 3.16
N ILE A 517 5.57 26.70 3.79
CA ILE A 517 5.46 26.28 5.19
C ILE A 517 5.33 27.51 6.10
N MET A 518 6.15 28.55 5.87
CA MET A 518 6.11 29.79 6.64
C MET A 518 4.83 30.60 6.38
N ARG A 519 4.38 30.72 5.12
CA ARG A 519 3.09 31.37 4.80
C ARG A 519 1.90 30.58 5.36
N GLY A 520 2.00 29.26 5.40
CA GLY A 520 1.02 28.39 6.04
C GLY A 520 0.93 28.67 7.54
N LEU A 521 2.09 28.79 8.22
CA LEU A 521 2.14 29.22 9.61
C LEU A 521 1.50 30.60 9.81
N ASP A 522 1.85 31.60 8.99
CA ASP A 522 1.26 32.94 9.06
C ASP A 522 -0.27 32.94 8.87
N PHE A 523 -0.75 32.16 7.89
CA PHE A 523 -2.16 31.94 7.66
C PHE A 523 -2.83 31.35 8.91
N LEU A 524 -2.24 30.31 9.49
CA LEU A 524 -2.79 29.65 10.67
C LEU A 524 -2.89 30.63 11.86
N LEU A 525 -1.81 31.37 12.14
CA LEU A 525 -1.76 32.32 13.26
C LEU A 525 -2.75 33.49 13.08
N SER A 526 -3.06 33.84 11.83
CA SER A 526 -3.97 34.94 11.50
C SER A 526 -5.44 34.55 11.51
N ASN A 527 -5.76 33.27 11.24
CA ASN A 527 -7.14 32.81 11.10
C ASN A 527 -7.64 31.97 12.28
N TYR A 528 -6.74 31.43 13.11
CA TYR A 528 -7.11 30.57 14.23
C TYR A 528 -6.66 31.17 15.57
N ASP A 529 -7.56 31.92 16.20
CA ASP A 529 -7.29 32.56 17.48
C ASP A 529 -6.94 31.59 18.60
N PHE A 530 -7.34 30.32 18.52
CA PHE A 530 -6.98 29.34 19.54
C PHE A 530 -5.50 28.90 19.47
N ILE A 531 -4.71 29.35 18.49
CA ILE A 531 -3.27 29.01 18.41
C ILE A 531 -2.45 29.97 19.28
N ASN A 532 -1.56 29.41 20.11
CA ASN A 532 -0.61 30.16 20.91
C ASN A 532 0.63 30.54 20.08
N ARG A 533 0.78 31.83 19.78
CA ARG A 533 1.89 32.39 18.99
C ARG A 533 3.27 32.24 19.64
N GLU A 534 3.34 32.01 20.95
CA GLU A 534 4.61 31.85 21.69
C GLU A 534 5.02 30.38 21.86
N LYS A 535 4.16 29.43 21.44
CA LYS A 535 4.38 27.99 21.62
C LYS A 535 4.21 27.25 20.29
N LEU A 536 5.19 27.45 19.42
CA LEU A 536 5.25 26.88 18.08
C LEU A 536 6.44 25.92 18.00
N ALA A 537 6.23 24.77 17.36
CA ALA A 537 7.27 23.82 17.05
C ALA A 537 7.06 23.23 15.65
N ALA A 538 8.10 22.62 15.09
CA ALA A 538 8.02 21.87 13.86
C ALA A 538 8.70 20.50 14.03
N ALA A 539 8.25 19.51 13.27
CA ALA A 539 8.87 18.19 13.23
C ALA A 539 8.76 17.57 11.83
N GLY A 540 9.79 16.85 11.42
CA GLY A 540 9.83 16.14 10.14
C GLY A 540 10.96 15.09 10.11
N ALA A 541 10.95 14.25 9.08
CA ALA A 541 12.06 13.32 8.78
C ALA A 541 12.34 13.28 7.27
N SER A 542 13.50 12.74 6.91
CA SER A 542 14.00 12.79 5.53
C SER A 542 14.08 14.25 5.06
N TYR A 543 13.57 14.60 3.88
CA TYR A 543 13.45 16.00 3.45
C TYR A 543 12.78 16.90 4.50
N GLY A 544 11.70 16.44 5.14
CA GLY A 544 11.05 17.22 6.19
C GLY A 544 11.94 17.46 7.40
N GLY A 545 12.96 16.62 7.63
CA GLY A 545 13.99 16.85 8.64
C GLY A 545 15.16 17.72 8.14
N TYR A 546 15.39 17.80 6.83
CA TYR A 546 16.28 18.81 6.22
C TYR A 546 15.70 20.22 6.32
N MET A 547 14.36 20.33 6.27
CA MET A 547 13.64 21.60 6.40
C MET A 547 13.56 22.13 7.85
N ILE A 548 13.82 21.30 8.85
CA ILE A 548 13.94 21.69 10.27
C ILE A 548 15.34 22.22 10.51
#